data_AF-A0A1Q3TET7-F1
#
_entry.id   AF-A0A1Q3TET7-F1
#
_cell.length_a   1.000
_cell.length_b   1.000
_cell.length_c   1.000
_cell.angle_alpha   90.00
_cell.angle_beta   90.00
_cell.angle_gamma   90.00
#
_symmetry.space_group_name_H-M   'P 1'
#
loop_
_entity.id
_entity.type
_entity.pdbx_description
1 polymer ?
#
loop_
_entity_poly.entity_id
_entity_poly.type
_entity_poly.pdbx_seq_one_letter_code
_entity_poly.pdbx_strand_id
1 'polypeptide(L)'
;MQPPVEVQNLCQRYLEKVRHAPEYELMDEDRLEIYLKFGHSLILNNSTSIRLPDFTKADFVLCWLAFLTAKKVSFICKRKSVFSEWDDTSEAEEVKNILRAVQAYLNKRMTFDEANNVLQEHWFFYRPDITYDVLCAWRASMNVLEITLFGKDYYVELVPGFDTFTIQAVEAYTVIDYNLPGEGDEDEPPIPLDYDISKRLRFWEWWLIEAIPQAWELVN
;
A
#
# COMPACT_ATOMS: atom_id res chain seq x y z
N MET A 1 5.20 -2.78 22.20
CA MET A 1 4.08 -3.43 22.92
C MET A 1 3.48 -4.47 21.99
N GLN A 2 3.02 -5.63 22.47
CA GLN A 2 2.44 -6.65 21.59
C GLN A 2 1.03 -6.26 21.08
N PRO A 3 0.63 -6.65 19.85
CA PRO A 3 -0.74 -6.50 19.34
C PRO A 3 -1.78 -7.26 20.19
N PRO A 4 -3.10 -7.03 20.01
CA PRO A 4 -4.13 -7.87 20.60
C PRO A 4 -3.91 -9.36 20.33
N VAL A 5 -4.27 -10.23 21.28
CA VAL A 5 -4.05 -11.68 21.16
C VAL A 5 -4.78 -12.25 19.94
N GLU A 6 -5.95 -11.72 19.63
CA GLU A 6 -6.73 -12.08 18.44
C GLU A 6 -5.97 -11.76 17.15
N VAL A 7 -5.30 -10.60 17.07
CA VAL A 7 -4.44 -10.24 15.92
C VAL A 7 -3.27 -11.21 15.81
N GLN A 8 -2.59 -11.51 16.93
CA GLN A 8 -1.46 -12.44 16.94
C GLN A 8 -1.86 -13.84 16.47
N ASN A 9 -3.01 -14.35 16.94
CA ASN A 9 -3.54 -15.65 16.55
C ASN A 9 -3.89 -15.70 15.05
N LEU A 10 -4.49 -14.63 14.52
CA LEU A 10 -4.77 -14.52 13.09
C LEU A 10 -3.48 -14.48 12.27
N CYS A 11 -2.50 -13.68 12.69
CA CYS A 11 -1.20 -13.60 12.02
C CYS A 11 -0.52 -14.97 11.96
N GLN A 12 -0.52 -15.72 13.07
CA GLN A 12 0.04 -17.07 13.11
C GLN A 12 -0.72 -18.03 12.19
N ARG A 13 -2.06 -18.00 12.21
CA ARG A 13 -2.90 -18.84 11.35
C ARG A 13 -2.63 -18.57 9.86
N TYR A 14 -2.54 -17.30 9.47
CA TYR A 14 -2.26 -16.90 8.10
C TYR A 14 -0.81 -17.20 7.69
N LEU A 15 0.13 -17.09 8.63
CA LEU A 15 1.53 -17.42 8.40
C LEU A 15 1.70 -18.92 8.09
N GLU A 16 0.97 -19.78 8.80
CA GLU A 16 0.95 -21.22 8.52
C GLU A 16 0.37 -21.53 7.13
N LYS A 17 -0.71 -20.84 6.74
CA LYS A 17 -1.32 -20.99 5.40
C LYS A 17 -0.34 -20.61 4.29
N VAL A 18 0.25 -19.42 4.33
CA VAL A 18 1.18 -18.95 3.26
C VAL A 18 2.44 -19.82 3.19
N ARG A 19 2.91 -20.36 4.31
CA ARG A 19 4.07 -21.28 4.33
C ARG A 19 3.75 -22.65 3.76
N HIS A 20 2.52 -23.14 3.97
CA HIS A 20 2.09 -24.45 3.47
C HIS A 20 1.76 -24.43 1.98
N ALA A 21 1.18 -23.32 1.50
CA ALA A 21 0.84 -23.08 0.11
C ALA A 21 1.41 -21.71 -0.32
N PRO A 22 2.65 -21.64 -0.82
CA PRO A 22 3.29 -20.38 -1.22
C PRO A 22 2.55 -19.60 -2.32
N GLU A 23 1.70 -20.28 -3.10
CA GLU A 23 0.78 -19.70 -4.06
C GLU A 23 -0.45 -19.04 -3.42
N TYR A 24 -0.74 -19.34 -2.14
CA TYR A 24 -1.82 -18.73 -1.40
C TYR A 24 -1.57 -17.24 -1.24
N GLU A 25 -2.50 -16.46 -1.77
CA GLU A 25 -2.56 -15.03 -1.57
C GLU A 25 -3.53 -14.76 -0.42
N LEU A 26 -3.13 -13.93 0.54
CA LEU A 26 -4.10 -13.41 1.50
C LEU A 26 -5.15 -12.64 0.70
N MET A 27 -6.42 -12.98 0.84
CA MET A 27 -7.49 -12.27 0.14
C MET A 27 -7.92 -11.04 0.95
N ASP A 28 -8.80 -10.20 0.38
CA ASP A 28 -9.34 -9.03 1.08
C ASP A 28 -10.02 -9.43 2.39
N GLU A 29 -10.74 -10.54 2.42
CA GLU A 29 -11.42 -11.04 3.61
C GLU A 29 -10.43 -11.45 4.71
N ASP A 30 -9.29 -12.04 4.35
CA ASP A 30 -8.26 -12.47 5.30
C ASP A 30 -7.64 -11.26 6.01
N ARG A 31 -7.31 -10.22 5.22
CA ARG A 31 -6.72 -8.98 5.73
C ARG A 31 -7.73 -8.19 6.54
N LEU A 32 -8.97 -8.06 6.06
CA LEU A 32 -10.05 -7.40 6.78
C LEU A 32 -10.32 -8.05 8.13
N GLU A 33 -10.26 -9.39 8.22
CA GLU A 33 -10.40 -10.10 9.49
C GLU A 33 -9.33 -9.66 10.50
N ILE A 34 -8.07 -9.52 10.08
CA ILE A 34 -6.99 -8.99 10.94
C ILE A 34 -7.31 -7.56 11.36
N TYR A 35 -7.68 -6.70 10.42
CA TYR A 35 -7.91 -5.27 10.66
C TYR A 35 -9.02 -5.04 11.69
N LEU A 36 -10.11 -5.79 11.60
CA LEU A 36 -11.23 -5.74 12.54
C LEU A 36 -10.83 -6.16 13.97
N LYS A 37 -9.70 -6.85 14.17
CA LYS A 37 -9.20 -7.23 15.51
C LYS A 37 -8.30 -6.19 16.16
N PHE A 38 -7.90 -5.12 15.47
CA PHE A 38 -7.21 -3.99 16.12
C PHE A 38 -8.15 -3.16 17.01
N GLY A 39 -9.46 -3.21 16.76
CA GLY A 39 -10.48 -2.50 17.49
C GLY A 39 -11.50 -1.81 16.57
N HIS A 40 -12.28 -0.90 17.13
CA HIS A 40 -13.21 -0.09 16.34
C HIS A 40 -12.44 0.87 15.42
N SER A 41 -12.65 0.77 14.11
CA SER A 41 -12.06 1.62 13.08
C SER A 41 -13.14 2.39 12.34
N LEU A 42 -12.97 3.71 12.22
CA LEU A 42 -13.87 4.54 11.41
C LEU A 42 -13.57 4.37 9.92
N ILE A 43 -12.31 4.13 9.57
CA ILE A 43 -11.87 3.83 8.21
C ILE A 43 -12.64 2.62 7.65
N LEU A 44 -12.71 1.52 8.41
CA LEU A 44 -13.41 0.29 7.98
C LEU A 44 -14.94 0.41 8.02
N ASN A 45 -15.49 1.30 8.87
CA ASN A 45 -16.92 1.39 9.14
C ASN A 45 -17.64 2.52 8.38
N ASN A 46 -16.92 3.47 7.79
CA ASN A 46 -17.49 4.72 7.31
C ASN A 46 -17.34 4.85 5.79
N SER A 47 -18.41 4.56 5.04
CA SER A 47 -18.42 4.59 3.57
C SER A 47 -18.60 5.99 2.95
N THR A 48 -18.85 7.04 3.75
CA THR A 48 -19.36 8.32 3.23
C THR A 48 -18.64 9.59 3.70
N SER A 49 -17.68 9.50 4.62
CA SER A 49 -17.00 10.69 5.14
C SER A 49 -15.90 11.18 4.21
N ILE A 50 -15.93 12.47 3.86
CA ILE A 50 -14.87 13.18 3.12
C ILE A 50 -13.68 13.53 4.05
N ARG A 51 -13.86 13.48 5.38
CA ARG A 51 -12.81 13.78 6.35
C ARG A 51 -13.11 13.11 7.67
N LEU A 52 -12.25 12.20 8.12
CA LEU A 52 -12.43 11.55 9.42
C LEU A 52 -12.08 12.55 10.54
N PRO A 53 -13.03 12.90 11.43
CA PRO A 53 -12.86 14.01 12.37
C PRO A 53 -11.84 13.71 13.47
N ASP A 54 -11.67 12.44 13.85
CA ASP A 54 -10.65 11.97 14.78
C ASP A 54 -10.34 10.49 14.51
N PHE A 55 -9.10 10.16 14.17
CA PHE A 55 -8.70 8.77 14.00
C PHE A 55 -8.73 8.00 15.33
N THR A 56 -9.38 6.84 15.32
CA THR A 56 -9.27 5.87 16.41
C THR A 56 -7.86 5.28 16.44
N LYS A 57 -7.51 4.61 17.53
CA LYS A 57 -6.25 3.85 17.60
C LYS A 57 -6.14 2.83 16.47
N ALA A 58 -7.22 2.11 16.15
CA ALA A 58 -7.23 1.13 15.06
C ALA A 58 -6.99 1.80 13.70
N ASP A 59 -7.56 2.99 13.47
CA ASP A 59 -7.30 3.75 12.24
C ASP A 59 -5.83 4.15 12.11
N PHE A 60 -5.21 4.63 13.19
CA PHE A 60 -3.77 4.93 13.17
C PHE A 60 -2.91 3.69 12.89
N VAL A 61 -3.30 2.51 13.41
CA VAL A 61 -2.60 1.26 13.10
C VAL A 61 -2.69 0.95 11.62
N LEU A 62 -3.86 1.10 11.00
CA LEU A 62 -4.04 0.89 9.57
C LEU A 62 -3.20 1.85 8.73
N CYS A 63 -3.19 3.14 9.07
CA CYS A 63 -2.37 4.11 8.35
C CYS A 63 -0.85 3.81 8.48
N TRP A 64 -0.40 3.40 9.67
CA TRP A 64 0.99 2.98 9.86
C TRP A 64 1.33 1.70 9.12
N LEU A 65 0.43 0.72 9.11
CA LEU A 65 0.60 -0.53 8.36
C LEU A 65 0.70 -0.24 6.86
N ALA A 66 -0.16 0.64 6.35
CA ALA A 66 -0.14 1.10 4.98
C ALA A 66 1.19 1.78 4.65
N PHE A 67 1.63 2.72 5.49
CA PHE A 67 2.94 3.37 5.35
C PHE A 67 4.11 2.39 5.31
N LEU A 68 4.16 1.43 6.25
CA LEU A 68 5.23 0.41 6.28
C LEU A 68 5.22 -0.45 5.02
N THR A 69 4.03 -0.79 4.54
CA THR A 69 3.81 -1.61 3.35
C THR A 69 4.29 -0.91 2.08
N ALA A 70 3.89 0.34 1.84
CA ALA A 70 4.41 1.11 0.70
C ALA A 70 5.91 1.39 0.83
N LYS A 71 6.40 1.69 2.04
CA LYS A 71 7.83 1.91 2.29
C LYS A 71 8.66 0.68 1.94
N LYS A 72 8.17 -0.54 2.17
CA LYS A 72 8.84 -1.81 1.83
C LYS A 72 9.18 -1.91 0.35
N VAL A 73 8.31 -1.37 -0.51
CA VAL A 73 8.42 -1.48 -1.97
C VAL A 73 8.94 -0.21 -2.64
N SER A 74 9.07 0.91 -1.91
CA SER A 74 9.58 2.19 -2.42
C SER A 74 10.95 2.12 -3.12
N PHE A 75 11.78 1.10 -2.86
CA PHE A 75 13.06 0.93 -3.54
C PHE A 75 12.91 0.54 -5.02
N ILE A 76 11.76 0.03 -5.44
CA ILE A 76 11.48 -0.42 -6.82
C ILE A 76 11.47 0.78 -7.76
N CYS A 77 10.87 1.91 -7.32
CA CYS A 77 10.85 3.16 -8.09
C CYS A 77 12.25 3.75 -8.34
N LYS A 78 13.28 3.33 -7.58
CA LYS A 78 14.68 3.73 -7.84
C LYS A 78 15.32 2.97 -8.99
N ARG A 79 14.72 1.89 -9.47
CA ARG A 79 15.40 0.90 -10.32
C ARG A 79 15.23 1.08 -11.83
N LYS A 80 14.37 1.96 -12.34
CA LYS A 80 14.07 2.00 -13.79
C LYS A 80 13.61 3.35 -14.38
N SER A 81 14.17 4.49 -13.97
CA SER A 81 13.95 5.75 -14.72
C SER A 81 14.95 5.83 -15.89
N VAL A 82 14.69 5.12 -16.99
CA VAL A 82 15.59 5.11 -18.18
C VAL A 82 15.06 6.00 -19.31
N PHE A 83 13.79 6.43 -19.30
CA PHE A 83 13.17 6.97 -20.53
C PHE A 83 12.42 8.31 -20.45
N SER A 84 12.31 8.97 -19.30
CA SER A 84 11.63 10.27 -19.25
C SER A 84 12.60 11.43 -19.54
N GLU A 85 12.58 11.95 -20.77
CA GLU A 85 13.12 13.28 -21.12
C GLU A 85 12.14 14.42 -20.72
N TRP A 86 10.98 14.10 -20.11
CA TRP A 86 9.83 15.00 -20.04
C TRP A 86 9.40 15.40 -18.61
N ASP A 87 10.07 14.94 -17.56
CA ASP A 87 9.73 15.33 -16.18
C ASP A 87 10.99 15.38 -15.30
N ASP A 88 11.24 16.52 -14.64
CA ASP A 88 12.44 16.74 -13.79
C ASP A 88 12.35 15.97 -12.44
N THR A 89 11.22 15.34 -12.16
CA THR A 89 10.95 14.60 -10.92
C THR A 89 10.82 13.10 -11.18
N SER A 90 11.85 12.32 -10.82
CA SER A 90 11.78 10.86 -10.88
C SER A 90 10.69 10.29 -9.96
N GLU A 91 10.07 9.17 -10.32
CA GLU A 91 9.04 8.46 -9.52
C GLU A 91 9.53 8.15 -8.11
N ALA A 92 10.83 7.91 -7.97
CA ALA A 92 11.48 7.70 -6.69
C ALA A 92 11.40 8.91 -5.75
N GLU A 93 11.46 10.13 -6.29
CA GLU A 93 11.33 11.36 -5.50
C GLU A 93 9.87 11.65 -5.17
N GLU A 94 8.93 11.41 -6.09
CA GLU A 94 7.49 11.48 -5.80
C GLU A 94 7.09 10.55 -4.66
N VAL A 95 7.40 9.25 -4.78
CA VAL A 95 7.12 8.24 -3.74
C VAL A 95 7.72 8.63 -2.39
N LYS A 96 8.94 9.18 -2.40
CA LYS A 96 9.61 9.64 -1.19
C LYS A 96 8.92 10.87 -0.59
N ASN A 97 8.43 11.80 -1.40
CA ASN A 97 7.68 12.97 -0.94
C ASN A 97 6.33 12.56 -0.35
N ILE A 98 5.61 11.65 -1.01
CA ILE A 98 4.36 11.06 -0.51
C ILE A 98 4.57 10.40 0.85
N LEU A 99 5.55 9.48 0.95
CA LEU A 99 5.84 8.79 2.21
C LEU A 99 6.29 9.75 3.32
N ARG A 100 7.03 10.80 2.99
CA ARG A 100 7.39 11.86 3.96
C ARG A 100 6.18 12.62 4.44
N ALA A 101 5.26 12.97 3.55
CA ALA A 101 4.02 13.68 3.90
C ALA A 101 3.15 12.82 4.83
N VAL A 102 2.93 11.55 4.48
CA VAL A 102 2.23 10.58 5.34
C VAL A 102 2.88 10.51 6.72
N GLN A 103 4.20 10.29 6.78
CA GLN A 103 4.91 10.18 8.06
C GLN A 103 4.82 11.48 8.88
N ALA A 104 4.95 12.64 8.24
CA ALA A 104 4.84 13.93 8.92
C ALA A 104 3.41 14.16 9.46
N TYR A 105 2.40 13.81 8.68
CA TYR A 105 1.00 13.92 9.06
C TYR A 105 0.65 12.99 10.23
N LEU A 106 1.02 11.69 10.16
CA LEU A 106 0.81 10.74 11.25
C LEU A 106 1.51 11.15 12.55
N ASN A 107 2.65 11.83 12.44
CA ASN A 107 3.39 12.38 13.59
C ASN A 107 2.93 13.79 14.01
N LYS A 108 1.83 14.31 13.46
CA LYS A 108 1.27 15.65 13.75
C LYS A 108 2.26 16.79 13.49
N ARG A 109 3.19 16.61 12.56
CA ARG A 109 4.17 17.61 12.10
C ARG A 109 3.75 18.31 10.81
N MET A 110 2.66 17.85 10.21
CA MET A 110 2.07 18.39 8.99
C MET A 110 0.56 18.43 9.20
N THR A 111 -0.06 19.51 8.73
CA THR A 111 -1.51 19.70 8.72
C THR A 111 -2.18 18.90 7.62
N PHE A 112 -3.51 18.78 7.69
CA PHE A 112 -4.28 18.15 6.62
C PHE A 112 -4.09 18.87 5.28
N ASP A 113 -4.13 20.20 5.27
CA ASP A 113 -4.03 20.99 4.04
C ASP A 113 -2.65 20.84 3.37
N GLU A 114 -1.57 20.82 4.17
CA GLU A 114 -0.21 20.57 3.66
C GLU A 114 -0.07 19.17 3.04
N ALA A 115 -0.60 18.14 3.71
CA ALA A 115 -0.56 16.78 3.21
C ALA A 115 -1.45 16.58 1.98
N ASN A 116 -2.62 17.25 1.95
CA ASN A 116 -3.52 17.23 0.80
C ASN A 116 -2.91 17.96 -0.41
N ASN A 117 -2.14 19.03 -0.20
CA ASN A 117 -1.42 19.69 -1.30
C ASN A 117 -0.43 18.73 -1.98
N VAL A 118 0.33 17.94 -1.19
CA VAL A 118 1.21 16.90 -1.75
C VAL A 118 0.41 15.89 -2.57
N LEU A 119 -0.76 15.47 -2.10
CA LEU A 119 -1.62 14.56 -2.86
C LEU A 119 -2.09 15.18 -4.18
N GLN A 120 -2.51 16.45 -4.17
CA GLN A 120 -2.98 17.17 -5.36
C GLN A 120 -1.87 17.37 -6.41
N GLU A 121 -0.62 17.59 -5.97
CA GLU A 121 0.55 17.72 -6.86
C GLU A 121 0.88 16.42 -7.60
N HIS A 122 0.51 15.27 -7.04
CA HIS A 122 0.78 13.95 -7.61
C HIS A 122 -0.47 13.25 -8.17
N TRP A 123 -1.61 13.97 -8.25
CA TRP A 123 -2.94 13.41 -8.48
C TRP A 123 -3.17 12.87 -9.90
N PHE A 124 -2.37 13.25 -10.90
CA PHE A 124 -2.69 12.95 -12.30
C PHE A 124 -1.46 12.82 -13.20
N PHE A 125 -0.87 11.63 -13.25
CA PHE A 125 0.05 11.30 -14.34
C PHE A 125 -0.20 9.87 -14.83
N TYR A 126 -0.76 9.79 -16.04
CA TYR A 126 -0.61 8.61 -16.87
C TYR A 126 0.88 8.48 -17.20
N ARG A 127 1.50 7.34 -16.83
CA ARG A 127 2.93 7.10 -17.00
C ARG A 127 3.12 5.91 -17.96
N PRO A 128 3.06 6.13 -19.28
CA PRO A 128 3.24 5.08 -20.26
C PRO A 128 4.71 4.63 -20.38
N ASP A 129 5.63 5.15 -19.58
CA ASP A 129 7.07 4.90 -19.69
C ASP A 129 7.64 4.09 -18.52
N ILE A 130 6.79 3.62 -17.60
CA ILE A 130 7.20 2.82 -16.45
C ILE A 130 6.74 1.37 -16.58
N THR A 131 7.49 0.46 -15.95
CA THR A 131 7.11 -0.95 -15.85
C THR A 131 6.06 -1.17 -14.77
N TYR A 132 5.31 -2.27 -14.87
CA TYR A 132 4.18 -2.53 -13.99
C TYR A 132 4.56 -2.58 -12.50
N ASP A 133 5.74 -3.11 -12.16
CA ASP A 133 6.26 -3.12 -10.78
C ASP A 133 6.44 -1.69 -10.20
N VAL A 134 6.93 -0.75 -11.03
CA VAL A 134 7.10 0.65 -10.64
C VAL A 134 5.74 1.33 -10.48
N LEU A 135 4.81 1.08 -11.41
CA LEU A 135 3.43 1.58 -11.33
C LEU A 135 2.75 1.12 -10.04
N CYS A 136 2.84 -0.17 -9.72
CA CYS A 136 2.28 -0.73 -8.49
C CYS A 136 2.93 -0.15 -7.23
N ALA A 137 4.25 0.05 -7.21
CA ALA A 137 4.93 0.68 -6.06
C ALA A 137 4.54 2.15 -5.86
N TRP A 138 4.33 2.88 -6.96
CA TRP A 138 3.82 4.24 -6.94
C TRP A 138 2.37 4.29 -6.44
N ARG A 139 1.48 3.46 -7.01
CA ARG A 139 0.08 3.34 -6.58
C ARG A 139 -0.04 2.96 -5.11
N ALA A 140 0.75 1.98 -4.66
CA ALA A 140 0.79 1.61 -3.24
C ALA A 140 1.11 2.83 -2.35
N SER A 141 2.03 3.70 -2.78
CA SER A 141 2.40 4.92 -2.03
C SER A 141 1.30 5.97 -2.03
N MET A 142 0.66 6.21 -3.18
CA MET A 142 -0.49 7.12 -3.29
C MET A 142 -1.65 6.69 -2.41
N ASN A 143 -2.00 5.41 -2.45
CA ASN A 143 -3.11 4.85 -1.68
C ASN A 143 -2.90 5.01 -0.17
N VAL A 144 -1.65 4.94 0.30
CA VAL A 144 -1.34 5.24 1.72
C VAL A 144 -1.71 6.67 2.08
N LEU A 145 -1.37 7.66 1.23
CA LEU A 145 -1.69 9.06 1.49
C LEU A 145 -3.20 9.30 1.47
N GLU A 146 -3.91 8.70 0.51
CA GLU A 146 -5.37 8.78 0.44
C GLU A 146 -6.05 8.16 1.68
N ILE A 147 -5.68 6.93 2.05
CA ILE A 147 -6.21 6.27 3.26
C ILE A 147 -5.88 7.10 4.51
N THR A 148 -4.68 7.67 4.57
CA THR A 148 -4.25 8.49 5.71
C THR A 148 -5.02 9.81 5.82
N LEU A 149 -5.48 10.40 4.72
CA LEU A 149 -6.22 11.67 4.74
C LEU A 149 -7.73 11.48 4.80
N PHE A 150 -8.25 10.48 4.09
CA PHE A 150 -9.68 10.31 3.82
C PHE A 150 -10.26 9.04 4.42
N GLY A 151 -9.42 8.08 4.82
CA GLY A 151 -9.88 6.76 5.26
C GLY A 151 -10.43 5.88 4.15
N LYS A 152 -10.17 6.24 2.89
CA LYS A 152 -10.53 5.45 1.71
C LYS A 152 -9.61 5.80 0.55
N ASP A 153 -9.50 4.86 -0.37
CA ASP A 153 -8.94 5.08 -1.70
C ASP A 153 -10.03 5.75 -2.57
N TYR A 154 -9.72 6.91 -3.16
CA TYR A 154 -10.69 7.70 -3.93
C TYR A 154 -10.84 7.18 -5.37
N TYR A 155 -9.93 6.35 -5.85
CA TYR A 155 -9.90 5.86 -7.23
C TYR A 155 -10.79 4.63 -7.46
N VAL A 156 -11.29 4.01 -6.38
CA VAL A 156 -12.08 2.79 -6.46
C VAL A 156 -13.57 3.03 -6.24
N GLU A 157 -14.17 3.93 -7.03
CA GLU A 157 -15.63 3.94 -7.22
C GLU A 157 -16.11 2.69 -8.01
N LEU A 158 -15.19 1.92 -8.63
CA LEU A 158 -15.50 0.79 -9.52
C LEU A 158 -15.10 -0.60 -8.98
N VAL A 159 -14.31 -0.69 -7.90
CA VAL A 159 -14.00 -1.97 -7.23
C VAL A 159 -13.95 -1.75 -5.71
N PRO A 160 -14.76 -2.42 -4.90
CA PRO A 160 -14.75 -2.21 -3.45
C PRO A 160 -13.49 -2.83 -2.84
N GLY A 161 -12.44 -2.02 -2.62
CA GLY A 161 -11.20 -2.48 -1.98
C GLY A 161 -10.60 -1.41 -1.08
N PHE A 162 -10.80 -1.54 0.23
CA PHE A 162 -10.18 -0.67 1.25
C PHE A 162 -8.64 -0.87 1.34
N ASP A 163 -8.11 -1.94 0.76
CA ASP A 163 -6.74 -2.43 0.95
C ASP A 163 -5.93 -2.57 -0.36
N THR A 164 -6.19 -1.67 -1.29
CA THR A 164 -5.44 -1.62 -2.56
C THR A 164 -3.94 -1.45 -2.30
N PHE A 165 -3.52 -0.77 -1.22
CA PHE A 165 -2.09 -0.58 -0.93
C PHE A 165 -1.34 -1.89 -0.69
N THR A 166 -1.93 -2.90 -0.03
CA THR A 166 -1.25 -4.16 0.25
C THR A 166 -1.10 -4.97 -1.03
N ILE A 167 -2.16 -5.08 -1.83
CA ILE A 167 -2.12 -5.78 -3.12
C ILE A 167 -1.14 -5.11 -4.07
N GLN A 168 -1.21 -3.78 -4.24
CA GLN A 168 -0.28 -3.05 -5.10
C GLN A 168 1.17 -3.23 -4.62
N ALA A 169 1.43 -3.27 -3.31
CA ALA A 169 2.78 -3.56 -2.81
C ALA A 169 3.22 -5.01 -3.07
N VAL A 170 2.35 -6.00 -2.89
CA VAL A 170 2.65 -7.41 -3.23
C VAL A 170 2.95 -7.54 -4.72
N GLU A 171 2.11 -6.97 -5.57
CA GLU A 171 2.29 -6.94 -7.02
C GLU A 171 3.63 -6.32 -7.37
N ALA A 172 3.92 -5.11 -6.88
CA ALA A 172 5.20 -4.45 -7.09
C ALA A 172 6.38 -5.35 -6.70
N TYR A 173 6.31 -5.99 -5.53
CA TYR A 173 7.40 -6.80 -5.01
C TYR A 173 7.60 -8.12 -5.77
N THR A 174 6.55 -8.67 -6.39
CA THR A 174 6.54 -10.06 -6.86
C THR A 174 6.42 -10.21 -8.36
N VAL A 175 5.83 -9.23 -9.05
CA VAL A 175 5.58 -9.31 -10.49
C VAL A 175 6.88 -9.46 -11.28
N ILE A 176 6.80 -10.30 -12.30
CA ILE A 176 7.79 -10.44 -13.35
C ILE A 176 7.10 -9.94 -14.62
N ASP A 177 7.34 -8.67 -14.90
CA ASP A 177 6.81 -7.99 -16.08
C ASP A 177 7.77 -8.19 -17.26
N TYR A 178 7.29 -8.92 -18.28
CA TYR A 178 8.01 -9.17 -19.52
C TYR A 178 7.66 -8.16 -20.63
N ASN A 179 6.66 -7.29 -20.39
CA ASN A 179 6.26 -6.26 -21.33
C ASN A 179 7.30 -5.13 -21.35
N LEU A 180 7.36 -4.36 -22.45
CA LEU A 180 8.09 -3.10 -22.41
C LEU A 180 7.32 -2.09 -21.54
N PRO A 181 8.01 -1.08 -20.98
CA PRO A 181 7.33 -0.02 -20.23
C PRO A 181 6.17 0.58 -21.05
N GLY A 182 4.99 0.73 -20.43
CA GLY A 182 3.77 1.25 -21.09
C GLY A 182 2.91 0.24 -21.84
N GLU A 183 3.46 -0.90 -22.27
CA GLU A 183 2.73 -1.85 -23.13
C GLU A 183 1.67 -2.69 -22.37
N GLY A 184 1.60 -2.55 -21.05
CA GLY A 184 0.60 -3.22 -20.23
C GLY A 184 -0.81 -2.60 -20.28
N ASP A 185 -0.95 -1.36 -20.78
CA ASP A 185 -2.16 -0.55 -20.62
C ASP A 185 -2.95 -0.29 -21.93
N GLU A 186 -2.36 -0.52 -23.12
CA GLU A 186 -2.99 -0.14 -24.41
C GLU A 186 -3.01 -1.26 -25.49
N ASP A 187 -4.23 -1.64 -25.88
CA ASP A 187 -4.68 -2.18 -27.18
C ASP A 187 -4.13 -3.50 -27.77
N GLU A 188 -3.06 -4.11 -27.24
CA GLU A 188 -2.68 -5.50 -27.55
C GLU A 188 -2.74 -6.36 -26.28
N PRO A 189 -3.05 -7.68 -26.35
CA PRO A 189 -3.09 -8.49 -25.13
C PRO A 189 -1.68 -8.50 -24.53
N PRO A 190 -1.47 -7.92 -23.33
CA PRO A 190 -0.15 -7.87 -22.73
C PRO A 190 0.37 -9.30 -22.52
N ILE A 191 1.69 -9.47 -22.60
CA ILE A 191 2.31 -10.71 -22.14
C ILE A 191 1.82 -10.94 -20.71
N PRO A 192 1.20 -12.10 -20.43
CA PRO A 192 0.67 -12.38 -19.10
C PRO A 192 1.75 -12.15 -18.05
N LEU A 193 1.39 -11.43 -17.00
CA LEU A 193 2.26 -11.22 -15.86
C LEU A 193 2.53 -12.56 -15.17
N ASP A 194 3.80 -12.82 -14.86
CA ASP A 194 4.19 -13.92 -13.98
C ASP A 194 4.57 -13.36 -12.60
N TYR A 195 4.66 -14.22 -11.59
CA TYR A 195 4.92 -13.80 -10.22
C TYR A 195 5.96 -14.69 -9.53
N ASP A 196 6.96 -14.05 -8.93
CA ASP A 196 7.95 -14.73 -8.11
C ASP A 196 7.32 -15.18 -6.78
N ILE A 197 6.88 -16.44 -6.74
CA ILE A 197 6.26 -17.09 -5.58
C ILE A 197 7.17 -17.00 -4.34
N SER A 198 8.49 -17.07 -4.51
CA SER A 198 9.43 -16.97 -3.38
C SER A 198 9.47 -15.54 -2.81
N LYS A 199 9.41 -14.51 -3.66
CA LYS A 199 9.23 -13.12 -3.18
C LYS A 199 7.88 -12.92 -2.53
N ARG A 200 6.82 -13.55 -3.06
CA ARG A 200 5.46 -13.43 -2.50
C ARG A 200 5.39 -14.00 -1.11
N LEU A 201 5.91 -15.22 -0.90
CA LEU A 201 6.03 -15.81 0.43
C LEU A 201 6.81 -14.89 1.38
N ARG A 202 7.99 -14.40 0.97
CA ARG A 202 8.79 -13.48 1.81
C ARG A 202 8.06 -12.18 2.15
N PHE A 203 7.26 -11.66 1.24
CA PHE A 203 6.46 -10.47 1.50
C PHE A 203 5.42 -10.76 2.58
N TRP A 204 4.65 -11.84 2.44
CA TRP A 204 3.61 -12.19 3.41
C TRP A 204 4.17 -12.56 4.77
N GLU A 205 5.28 -13.29 4.83
CA GLU A 205 5.98 -13.56 6.09
C GLU A 205 6.40 -12.27 6.77
N TRP A 206 7.04 -11.35 6.04
CA TRP A 206 7.41 -10.04 6.57
C TRP A 206 6.18 -9.24 7.05
N TRP A 207 5.09 -9.25 6.28
CA TRP A 207 3.90 -8.47 6.59
C TRP A 207 3.23 -8.96 7.88
N LEU A 208 3.08 -10.28 8.04
CA LEU A 208 2.46 -10.91 9.21
C LEU A 208 3.35 -10.90 10.47
N ILE A 209 4.68 -11.05 10.31
CA ILE A 209 5.62 -11.19 11.43
C ILE A 209 6.19 -9.84 11.89
N GLU A 210 6.39 -8.89 10.97
CA GLU A 210 7.07 -7.63 11.27
C GLU A 210 6.18 -6.41 11.08
N ALA A 211 5.53 -6.26 9.92
CA ALA A 211 4.82 -5.02 9.58
C ALA A 211 3.61 -4.77 10.50
N ILE A 212 2.78 -5.80 10.72
CA ILE A 212 1.61 -5.72 11.61
C ILE A 212 2.01 -5.39 13.06
N PRO A 213 2.94 -6.13 13.69
CA PRO A 213 3.41 -5.77 15.04
C PRO A 213 4.00 -4.36 15.11
N GLN A 214 4.83 -3.97 14.14
CA GLN A 214 5.44 -2.65 14.11
C GLN A 214 4.40 -1.52 13.97
N ALA A 215 3.38 -1.70 13.14
CA ALA A 215 2.29 -0.73 13.00
C ALA A 215 1.54 -0.52 14.32
N TRP A 216 1.33 -1.59 15.09
CA TRP A 216 0.77 -1.49 16.43
C TRP A 216 1.71 -0.77 17.40
N GLU A 217 3.00 -1.02 17.35
CA GLU A 217 3.96 -0.33 18.21
C GLU A 217 4.03 1.17 17.96
N LEU A 218 3.87 1.62 16.72
CA LEU A 218 3.93 3.04 16.35
C LEU A 218 2.78 3.90 16.90
N VAL A 219 1.71 3.27 17.43
CA VAL A 219 0.57 3.98 18.03
C VAL A 219 0.51 3.89 19.56
N ASN A 220 1.52 3.28 20.19
CA ASN A 220 1.60 3.06 21.63
C ASN A 220 2.82 3.74 22.25
#